data_AF-A0A4Y2JHT6-F1
#
_entry.id   AF-A0A4Y2JHT6-F1
#
_cell.length_a   1.000
_cell.length_b   1.000
_cell.length_c   1.000
_cell.angle_alpha   90.00
_cell.angle_beta   90.00
_cell.angle_gamma   90.00
#
_symmetry.space_group_name_H-M   'P 1'
#
loop_
_entity.id
_entity.type
_entity.pdbx_description
1 polymer ?
#
loop_
_entity_poly.entity_id
_entity_poly.type
_entity_poly.pdbx_seq_one_letter_code
_entity_poly.pdbx_strand_id
1 'polypeptide(L)'
;MSIVHSDGVGQFRQNNATPHESRVATKYLQEHSFDFRHFHWPPKSPELNIIEDIRDALLHAVEKRSPPPRNPMDLLSALQNSWCEFPPGYLQTPVESMPHRFASLLRAHEGPTRC
;
A
#
# COMPACT_ATOMS: atom_id res chain seq x y z
N MET A 1 -17.97 12.23 -1.17
CA MET A 1 -17.00 12.43 -2.25
C MET A 1 -15.91 13.38 -1.75
N SER A 2 -14.79 12.89 -1.20
CA SER A 2 -13.63 13.75 -0.93
C SER A 2 -12.70 13.64 -2.11
N ILE A 3 -12.75 14.62 -3.01
CA ILE A 3 -11.77 14.75 -4.08
C ILE A 3 -10.48 15.16 -3.38
N VAL A 4 -9.53 14.23 -3.27
CA VAL A 4 -8.15 14.58 -2.95
C VAL A 4 -7.65 15.38 -4.14
N HIS A 5 -7.66 16.71 -4.00
CA HIS A 5 -7.02 17.60 -4.97
C HIS A 5 -5.51 17.31 -4.91
N SER A 6 -5.03 16.46 -5.81
CA SER A 6 -3.61 16.36 -6.09
C SER A 6 -3.24 17.61 -6.90
N ASP A 7 -2.25 18.36 -6.46
CA ASP A 7 -1.59 19.44 -7.19
C ASP A 7 -0.73 18.92 -8.37
N GLY A 8 -1.04 17.72 -8.86
CA GLY A 8 -0.29 16.99 -9.88
C GLY A 8 0.89 16.18 -9.34
N VAL A 9 1.31 16.40 -8.09
CA VAL A 9 2.47 15.73 -7.49
C VAL A 9 2.01 14.57 -6.60
N GLY A 10 2.37 13.34 -6.98
CA GLY A 10 2.06 12.13 -6.23
C GLY A 10 2.63 12.13 -4.82
N GLN A 11 1.98 11.41 -3.89
CA GLN A 11 2.51 11.14 -2.56
C GLN A 11 3.08 9.72 -2.52
N PHE A 12 4.36 9.58 -2.21
CA PHE A 12 5.01 8.31 -1.97
C PHE A 12 4.87 7.91 -0.50
N ARG A 13 4.36 6.71 -0.26
CA ARG A 13 4.11 6.16 1.07
C ARG A 13 4.86 4.85 1.22
N GLN A 14 5.66 4.73 2.28
CA GLN A 14 6.34 3.50 2.69
C GLN A 14 6.35 3.43 4.21
N ASN A 15 6.53 2.22 4.75
CA ASN A 15 6.70 2.05 6.20
C ASN A 15 8.15 2.39 6.63
N ASN A 16 8.36 2.47 7.94
CA ASN A 16 9.66 2.79 8.53
C ASN A 16 10.53 1.54 8.77
N ALA A 17 10.46 0.50 7.92
CA ALA A 17 11.36 -0.63 8.09
C ALA A 17 12.82 -0.19 7.89
N THR A 18 13.75 -0.78 8.64
CA THR A 18 15.17 -0.36 8.69
C THR A 18 15.83 -0.13 7.32
N PRO A 19 15.58 -0.94 6.27
CA PRO A 19 16.14 -0.67 4.94
C PRO A 19 15.68 0.65 4.32
N HIS A 20 14.44 1.08 4.57
CA HIS A 20 13.86 2.33 4.06
C HIS A 20 14.42 3.57 4.76
N GLU A 21 14.93 3.43 5.98
CA GLU A 21 15.59 4.49 6.74
C GLU A 21 17.11 4.57 6.47
N SER A 22 17.64 3.68 5.63
CA SER A 22 19.06 3.69 5.28
C SER A 22 19.47 5.01 4.64
N ARG A 23 20.75 5.38 4.79
CA ARG A 23 21.31 6.59 4.16
C ARG A 23 21.12 6.62 2.64
N VAL A 24 21.16 5.46 1.99
CA VAL A 24 20.98 5.34 0.54
C VAL A 24 19.52 5.64 0.17
N ALA A 25 18.57 5.01 0.86
CA ALA A 25 17.14 5.23 0.62
C ALA A 25 16.72 6.67 0.91
N THR A 26 17.13 7.23 2.05
CA THR A 26 16.82 8.61 2.44
C THR A 26 17.43 9.64 1.49
N LYS A 27 18.67 9.44 1.01
CA LYS A 27 19.28 10.30 -0.01
C LYS A 27 18.49 10.28 -1.32
N TYR A 28 18.05 9.11 -1.77
CA TYR A 28 17.23 8.98 -2.98
C TYR A 28 15.92 9.79 -2.87
N LEU A 29 15.23 9.71 -1.73
CA LEU A 29 13.99 10.45 -1.48
C LEU A 29 14.22 11.97 -1.47
N GLN A 30 15.38 12.43 -0.97
CA GLN A 30 15.74 13.85 -0.97
C GLN A 30 16.01 14.35 -2.39
N GLU A 31 16.77 13.58 -3.18
CA GLU A 31 17.10 13.90 -4.57
C GLU A 31 15.85 13.98 -5.46
N HIS A 32 14.82 13.19 -5.19
CA HIS A 32 13.57 13.12 -5.96
C HIS A 32 12.40 13.86 -5.29
N SER A 33 12.68 14.78 -4.37
CA SER A 33 11.66 15.54 -3.64
C SER A 33 10.78 16.45 -4.51
N PHE A 34 11.20 16.72 -5.74
CA PHE A 34 10.39 17.43 -6.75
C PHE A 34 9.44 16.50 -7.52
N ASP A 35 9.75 15.20 -7.63
CA ASP A 35 8.96 14.24 -8.40
C ASP A 35 7.74 13.76 -7.60
N PHE A 36 7.90 13.63 -6.28
CA PHE A 36 6.85 13.23 -5.37
C PHE A 36 7.10 13.74 -3.96
N ARG A 37 6.04 13.86 -3.18
CA ARG A 37 6.14 14.11 -1.74
C ARG A 37 6.29 12.81 -0.98
N HIS A 38 7.34 12.67 -0.19
CA HIS A 38 7.46 11.57 0.75
C HIS A 38 6.52 11.80 1.95
N PHE A 39 5.62 10.86 2.18
CA PHE A 39 4.72 10.88 3.34
C PHE A 39 5.46 10.33 4.57
N HIS A 40 5.52 11.13 5.63
CA HIS A 40 6.12 10.70 6.88
C HIS A 40 5.20 9.71 7.63
N TRP A 41 5.59 8.44 7.67
CA TRP A 41 4.82 7.38 8.32
C TRP A 41 4.93 7.43 9.84
N PRO A 42 3.81 7.40 10.59
CA PRO A 42 3.86 7.26 12.04
C PRO A 42 4.43 5.90 12.45
N PRO A 43 5.32 5.81 13.46
CA PRO A 43 5.83 4.53 13.94
C PRO A 43 4.70 3.60 14.40
N LYS A 44 4.85 2.29 14.15
CA LYS A 44 3.90 1.25 14.60
C LYS A 44 2.45 1.42 14.11
N SER A 45 2.27 2.01 12.92
CA SER A 45 0.96 2.15 12.27
C SER A 45 0.72 1.18 11.10
N PRO A 46 0.54 -0.14 11.33
CA PRO A 46 0.21 -1.08 10.27
C PRO A 46 -1.17 -0.81 9.65
N GLU A 47 -2.11 -0.20 10.38
CA GLU A 47 -3.46 0.14 9.91
C GLU A 47 -3.46 1.12 8.73
N LEU A 48 -2.39 1.88 8.56
CA LEU A 48 -2.22 2.77 7.42
C LEU A 48 -1.71 2.04 6.18
N ASN A 49 -1.22 0.80 6.30
CA ASN A 49 -0.56 0.03 5.25
C ASN A 49 -1.54 -0.65 4.29
N ILE A 50 -2.13 0.16 3.40
CA ILE A 50 -3.07 -0.31 2.37
C ILE A 50 -2.49 -1.36 1.41
N ILE A 51 -1.16 -1.52 1.34
CA ILE A 51 -0.55 -2.53 0.48
C ILE A 51 -0.79 -3.94 0.99
N GLU A 52 -0.99 -4.14 2.30
CA GLU A 52 -1.32 -5.46 2.85
C GLU A 52 -2.73 -5.86 2.40
N ASP A 53 -3.71 -4.95 2.44
CA ASP A 53 -5.06 -5.23 1.94
C ASP A 53 -5.03 -5.68 0.46
N ILE A 54 -4.22 -4.99 -0.36
CA ILE A 54 -4.06 -5.30 -1.78
C ILE A 54 -3.36 -6.65 -1.97
N ARG A 55 -2.32 -6.91 -1.18
CA ARG A 55 -1.57 -8.17 -1.21
C ARG A 55 -2.45 -9.36 -0.84
N ASP A 56 -3.23 -9.24 0.22
CA ASP A 56 -4.15 -10.29 0.68
C ASP A 56 -5.19 -10.59 -0.40
N ALA A 57 -5.75 -9.56 -1.03
CA ALA A 57 -6.70 -9.74 -2.12
C ALA A 57 -6.07 -10.41 -3.36
N LEU A 58 -4.82 -10.08 -3.70
CA LEU A 58 -4.09 -10.76 -4.78
C LEU A 58 -3.79 -12.22 -4.48
N LEU A 59 -3.33 -12.51 -3.25
CA LEU A 59 -3.09 -13.88 -2.81
C LEU A 59 -4.38 -14.70 -2.88
N HIS A 60 -5.49 -14.14 -2.40
CA HIS A 60 -6.79 -14.78 -2.48
C HIS A 60 -7.27 -15.01 -3.91
N ALA A 61 -6.98 -14.09 -4.83
CA ALA A 61 -7.27 -14.27 -6.26
C ALA A 61 -6.44 -15.43 -6.86
N VAL A 62 -5.17 -15.54 -6.49
CA VAL A 62 -4.30 -16.64 -6.92
C VAL A 62 -4.75 -17.99 -6.34
N GLU A 63 -5.14 -18.05 -5.06
CA GLU A 63 -5.65 -19.26 -4.41
C GLU A 63 -6.89 -19.84 -5.10
N LYS A 64 -7.74 -18.97 -5.65
CA LYS A 64 -8.95 -19.37 -6.39
C LYS A 64 -8.66 -19.90 -7.80
N ARG A 65 -7.43 -19.76 -8.31
CA ARG A 65 -7.10 -20.22 -9.67
C ARG A 65 -7.09 -21.74 -9.75
N SER A 66 -7.56 -22.24 -10.89
CA SER A 66 -7.57 -23.67 -11.22
C SER A 66 -6.91 -23.89 -12.59
N PRO A 67 -5.85 -24.69 -12.68
CA PRO A 67 -5.15 -25.38 -11.57
C PRO A 67 -4.40 -24.39 -10.66
N PRO A 68 -4.12 -24.75 -9.39
CA PRO A 68 -3.28 -23.94 -8.51
C PRO A 68 -1.83 -23.89 -9.03
N PRO A 69 -1.08 -22.81 -8.77
CA PRO A 69 0.33 -22.72 -9.14
C PRO A 69 1.15 -23.85 -8.51
N ARG A 70 2.00 -24.52 -9.30
CA ARG A 70 2.75 -25.70 -8.84
C ARG A 70 4.23 -25.42 -8.62
N ASN A 71 4.72 -24.31 -9.13
CA ASN A 71 6.12 -23.90 -9.01
C ASN A 71 6.22 -22.35 -8.93
N PRO A 72 7.39 -21.80 -8.58
CA PRO A 72 7.55 -20.35 -8.43
C PRO A 72 7.25 -19.54 -9.69
N MET A 73 7.52 -20.08 -10.89
CA MET A 73 7.21 -19.40 -12.15
C MET A 73 5.70 -19.35 -12.39
N ASP A 74 5.00 -20.45 -12.14
CA ASP A 74 3.53 -20.47 -12.21
C ASP A 74 2.93 -19.45 -11.23
N LEU A 75 3.49 -19.34 -10.02
CA LEU A 75 3.03 -18.39 -9.01
C LEU A 75 3.26 -16.95 -9.47
N LEU A 76 4.42 -16.64 -10.03
CA LEU A 76 4.72 -15.33 -10.58
C LEU A 76 3.74 -14.98 -11.71
N SER A 77 3.50 -15.89 -12.66
CA SER A 77 2.54 -15.67 -13.75
C SER A 77 1.11 -15.52 -13.22
N ALA A 78 0.72 -16.31 -12.22
CA ALA A 78 -0.60 -16.20 -11.60
C ALA A 78 -0.79 -14.85 -10.89
N LEU A 79 0.23 -14.35 -10.18
CA LEU A 79 0.21 -13.03 -9.55
C LEU A 79 0.12 -11.91 -10.59
N GLN A 80 0.93 -11.97 -11.65
CA GLN A 80 0.90 -10.97 -12.74
C GLN A 80 -0.46 -10.94 -13.43
N ASN A 81 -1.01 -12.09 -13.79
CA ASN A 81 -2.34 -12.18 -14.41
C ASN A 81 -3.43 -11.66 -13.46
N SER A 82 -3.38 -12.05 -12.18
CA SER A 82 -4.36 -11.59 -11.18
C SER A 82 -4.28 -10.09 -10.94
N TRP A 83 -3.07 -9.51 -11.00
CA TRP A 83 -2.87 -8.07 -10.93
C TRP A 83 -3.47 -7.35 -12.14
N CYS A 84 -3.27 -7.87 -13.36
CA CYS A 84 -3.85 -7.30 -14.58
C CYS A 84 -5.39 -7.39 -14.61
N GLU A 85 -5.95 -8.45 -14.05
CA GLU A 85 -7.40 -8.67 -13.94
C GLU A 85 -8.03 -7.91 -12.75
N PHE A 86 -7.20 -7.33 -11.87
CA PHE A 86 -7.65 -6.70 -10.64
C PHE A 86 -8.53 -5.47 -10.94
N PRO A 87 -9.79 -5.41 -10.48
CA PRO A 87 -10.66 -4.29 -10.84
C PRO A 87 -10.11 -2.95 -10.32
N PRO A 88 -10.12 -1.88 -11.12
CA PRO A 88 -9.63 -0.57 -10.66
C PRO A 88 -10.32 -0.08 -9.38
N GLY A 89 -11.62 -0.38 -9.20
CA GLY A 89 -12.37 -0.01 -7.99
C GLY A 89 -11.86 -0.67 -6.70
N TYR A 90 -11.21 -1.84 -6.81
CA TYR A 90 -10.59 -2.49 -5.66
C TYR A 90 -9.32 -1.76 -5.19
N LEU A 91 -8.59 -1.09 -6.10
CA LEU A 91 -7.44 -0.26 -5.72
C LEU A 91 -7.87 1.09 -5.17
N GLN A 92 -9.02 1.61 -5.63
CA GLN A 92 -9.59 2.87 -5.14
C GLN A 92 -10.06 2.75 -3.69
N THR A 93 -10.69 1.63 -3.33
CA THR A 93 -11.31 1.47 -2.00
C THR A 93 -10.31 1.63 -0.83
N PRO A 94 -9.13 0.98 -0.81
CA PRO A 94 -8.13 1.22 0.24
C PRO A 94 -7.63 2.66 0.27
N VAL A 95 -7.44 3.30 -0.88
CA VAL A 95 -7.01 4.71 -0.97
C VAL A 95 -8.08 5.64 -0.39
N GLU A 96 -9.35 5.43 -0.73
CA GLU A 96 -10.49 6.20 -0.21
C GLU A 96 -10.72 5.96 1.28
N SER A 97 -10.34 4.80 1.82
CA SER A 97 -10.42 4.50 3.25
C SER A 97 -9.38 5.24 4.10
N MET A 98 -8.35 5.83 3.48
CA MET A 98 -7.22 6.44 4.20
C MET A 98 -7.61 7.51 5.21
N PRO A 99 -8.49 8.50 4.90
CA PRO A 99 -8.93 9.48 5.89
C PRO A 99 -9.61 8.85 7.10
N HIS A 100 -10.37 7.76 6.90
CA HIS A 100 -11.01 7.04 7.98
C HIS A 100 -9.99 6.28 8.85
N ARG A 101 -9.02 5.60 8.22
CA ARG A 101 -7.93 4.90 8.92
C ARG A 101 -7.11 5.88 9.77
N PHE A 102 -6.78 7.06 9.24
CA PHE A 102 -6.14 8.13 10.01
C PHE A 102 -6.97 8.59 11.19
N ALA A 103 -8.27 8.85 10.99
CA ALA A 103 -9.16 9.25 12.08
C ALA A 103 -9.24 8.18 13.18
N SER A 104 -9.25 6.90 12.81
CA SER A 104 -9.23 5.79 13.75
C SER A 104 -7.92 5.71 14.53
N LEU A 105 -6.77 5.85 13.86
CA LEU A 105 -5.45 5.88 14.53
C LEU A 105 -5.37 7.03 15.55
N LEU A 106 -5.79 8.24 15.17
CA LEU A 106 -5.79 9.40 16.07
C LEU A 106 -6.68 9.17 17.30
N ARG A 107 -7.85 8.54 17.13
CA ARG A 107 -8.76 8.20 18.25
C ARG A 107 -8.16 7.16 19.19
N ALA A 108 -7.41 6.20 18.65
CA ALA A 108 -6.88 5.08 19.41
C ALA A 108 -5.66 5.43 20.28
N HIS A 109 -5.18 6.68 20.27
CA HIS A 109 -3.95 7.09 20.98
C HIS A 109 -2.79 6.12 20.71
N GLU A 110 -2.57 5.77 19.44
CA GLU A 110 -1.54 4.80 18.99
C GLU A 110 -1.79 3.33 19.38
N GLY A 111 -2.98 2.98 19.89
CA GLY A 111 -3.40 1.59 20.13
C GLY A 111 -3.95 0.89 18.87
N PRO A 112 -4.01 -0.46 18.85
CA PRO A 112 -4.52 -1.20 17.69
C PRO A 112 -5.99 -0.85 17.39
N THR A 113 -6.27 -0.43 16.16
CA THR A 113 -7.64 -0.19 15.68
C THR A 113 -8.18 -1.42 14.98
N ARG A 114 -9.44 -1.79 15.27
CA ARG A 114 -10.24 -2.64 14.36
C ARG A 114 -10.62 -1.80 13.15
N CYS A 115 -10.00 -2.06 12.01
CA CYS A 115 -10.47 -1.60 10.70
C CYS A 115 -11.43 -2.65 10.13
#